data_AF-A0A7S3DBY7-F1
#
_entry.id   AF-A0A7S3DBY7-F1
#
_cell.length_a   1.000
_cell.length_b   1.000
_cell.length_c   1.000
_cell.angle_alpha   90.00
_cell.angle_beta   90.00
_cell.angle_gamma   90.00
#
_symmetry.space_group_name_H-M   'P 1'
#
loop_
_entity.id
_entity.type
_entity.pdbx_description
1 polymer ?
#
loop_
_entity_poly.entity_id
_entity_poly.type
_entity_poly.pdbx_seq_one_letter_code
_entity_poly.pdbx_strand_id
1 'polypeptide(L)'
;MPGQKKGDLPDDVKASIARAKEVEEIYRSIAKLSKDMCLKLQDLTESGTELAEAIIDLGLSDSGTLARACVKLGEAERGSELVRGGLVSNLVDDVHRPAMTMGEARMAEVDELKIEYKALVKGKSGAKEGEEGGGDGAEAKLAEIREKLASFDDVKPLHKCIELLAKETKIFFDSSLQEMEGLDEAFD
;
A
#
# COMPACT_ATOMS: atom_id res chain seq x y z
N MET A 1 43.51 -10.89 -5.26
CA MET A 1 42.04 -11.04 -5.33
C MET A 1 41.52 -11.04 -3.90
N PRO A 2 40.62 -10.13 -3.50
CA PRO A 2 40.06 -10.17 -2.15
C PRO A 2 39.16 -11.41 -2.04
N GLY A 3 39.53 -12.31 -1.12
CA GLY A 3 38.83 -13.57 -0.90
C GLY A 3 37.47 -13.33 -0.27
N GLN A 4 36.41 -13.81 -0.93
CA GLN A 4 35.12 -14.03 -0.28
C GLN A 4 35.33 -14.98 0.91
N LYS A 5 34.96 -14.52 2.11
CA LYS A 5 34.94 -15.39 3.30
C LYS A 5 33.94 -16.51 3.07
N LYS A 6 34.39 -17.76 3.22
CA LYS A 6 33.54 -18.97 3.21
C LYS A 6 32.34 -18.75 4.14
N GLY A 7 31.14 -18.63 3.57
CA GLY A 7 29.88 -18.51 4.30
C GLY A 7 29.13 -17.17 4.15
N ASP A 8 29.76 -16.16 3.56
CA ASP A 8 29.07 -14.90 3.23
C ASP A 8 28.27 -15.03 1.92
N LEU A 9 27.04 -14.48 1.92
CA LEU A 9 26.24 -14.34 0.69
C LEU A 9 27.01 -13.49 -0.32
N PRO A 10 27.01 -13.85 -1.61
CA PRO A 10 27.55 -13.00 -2.66
C PRO A 10 26.87 -11.63 -2.70
N ASP A 11 27.60 -10.63 -3.18
CA ASP A 11 27.16 -9.23 -3.11
C ASP A 11 25.91 -8.97 -3.96
N ASP A 12 25.75 -9.69 -5.09
CA ASP A 12 24.54 -9.72 -5.91
C ASP A 12 23.31 -10.22 -5.14
N VAL A 13 23.50 -11.28 -4.33
CA VAL A 13 22.43 -11.86 -3.51
C VAL A 13 22.08 -10.92 -2.34
N LYS A 14 23.08 -10.31 -1.72
CA LYS A 14 22.87 -9.30 -0.67
C LYS A 14 22.12 -8.08 -1.21
N ALA A 15 22.49 -7.58 -2.38
CA ALA A 15 21.82 -6.45 -3.03
C ALA A 15 20.35 -6.76 -3.32
N SER A 16 20.07 -7.96 -3.84
CA SER A 16 18.70 -8.37 -4.15
C SER A 16 17.84 -8.55 -2.89
N ILE A 17 18.41 -9.09 -1.80
CA ILE A 17 17.72 -9.14 -0.49
C ILE A 17 17.45 -7.73 0.05
N ALA A 18 18.39 -6.79 -0.09
CA ALA A 18 18.18 -5.42 0.33
C ALA A 18 17.03 -4.76 -0.44
N ARG A 19 16.96 -4.96 -1.77
CA ARG A 19 15.87 -4.47 -2.62
C ARG A 19 14.53 -5.09 -2.25
N ALA A 20 14.49 -6.38 -1.95
CA ALA A 20 13.23 -7.01 -1.55
C ALA A 20 12.70 -6.49 -0.20
N LYS A 21 13.59 -6.12 0.73
CA LYS A 21 13.20 -5.42 1.97
C LYS A 21 12.68 -4.00 1.71
N GLU A 22 13.29 -3.29 0.77
CA GLU A 22 12.81 -1.98 0.33
C GLU A 22 11.39 -2.10 -0.27
N VAL A 23 11.13 -3.13 -1.10
CA VAL A 23 9.79 -3.46 -1.60
C VAL A 23 8.80 -3.70 -0.47
N GLU A 24 9.16 -4.49 0.56
CA GLU A 24 8.30 -4.73 1.73
C GLU A 24 7.96 -3.41 2.44
N GLU A 25 8.96 -2.57 2.70
CA GLU A 25 8.78 -1.30 3.38
C GLU A 25 7.85 -0.36 2.60
N ILE A 26 7.96 -0.38 1.27
CA ILE A 26 7.05 0.34 0.38
C ILE A 26 5.62 -0.19 0.49
N TYR A 27 5.39 -1.51 0.41
CA TYR A 27 4.05 -2.09 0.58
C TYR A 27 3.43 -1.76 1.94
N ARG A 28 4.23 -1.81 3.01
CA ARG A 28 3.79 -1.41 4.34
C ARG A 28 3.41 0.07 4.40
N SER A 29 4.17 0.92 3.72
CA SER A 29 3.87 2.36 3.60
C SER A 29 2.58 2.61 2.83
N ILE A 30 2.33 1.89 1.73
CA ILE A 30 1.08 1.94 0.97
C ILE A 30 -0.10 1.49 1.85
N ALA A 31 0.05 0.38 2.57
CA ALA A 31 -0.99 -0.13 3.48
C ALA A 31 -1.31 0.88 4.60
N LYS A 32 -0.29 1.54 5.15
CA LYS A 32 -0.49 2.58 6.16
C LYS A 32 -1.21 3.81 5.59
N LEU A 33 -0.73 4.35 4.47
CA LEU A 33 -1.34 5.53 3.84
C LEU A 33 -2.79 5.28 3.43
N SER A 34 -3.06 4.14 2.80
CA SER A 34 -4.43 3.75 2.41
C SER A 34 -5.35 3.61 3.63
N LYS A 35 -4.87 3.03 4.74
CA LYS A 35 -5.64 2.97 5.98
C LYS A 35 -5.96 4.35 6.55
N ASP A 36 -4.97 5.23 6.61
CA ASP A 36 -5.14 6.59 7.13
C ASP A 36 -6.15 7.39 6.27
N MET A 37 -6.11 7.21 4.95
CA MET A 37 -7.10 7.77 4.03
C MET A 37 -8.51 7.19 4.26
N CYS A 38 -8.65 5.86 4.41
CA CYS A 38 -9.94 5.22 4.66
C CYS A 38 -10.60 5.78 5.93
N LEU A 39 -9.82 5.93 7.01
CA LEU A 39 -10.32 6.45 8.28
C LEU A 39 -10.85 7.88 8.11
N LYS A 40 -10.07 8.76 7.50
CA LYS A 40 -10.50 10.15 7.26
C LYS A 40 -11.72 10.25 6.35
N LEU A 41 -11.79 9.43 5.31
CA LEU A 41 -12.96 9.36 4.43
C LEU A 41 -14.19 8.86 5.17
N GLN A 42 -14.03 7.89 6.07
CA GLN A 42 -15.10 7.40 6.91
C GLN A 42 -15.60 8.50 7.87
N ASP A 43 -14.71 9.20 8.56
CA ASP A 43 -15.06 10.32 9.45
C ASP A 43 -15.84 11.42 8.69
N LEU A 44 -15.41 11.76 7.47
CA LEU A 44 -16.12 12.70 6.59
C LEU A 44 -17.50 12.17 6.15
N THR A 45 -17.61 10.86 5.95
CA THR A 45 -18.87 10.22 5.53
C THR A 45 -19.89 10.26 6.67
N GLU A 46 -19.46 9.94 7.89
CA GLU A 46 -20.28 10.01 9.10
C GLU A 46 -20.72 11.46 9.36
N SER A 47 -19.78 12.41 9.35
CA SER A 47 -20.09 13.85 9.54
C SER A 47 -21.06 14.39 8.47
N GLY A 48 -20.86 14.01 7.20
CA GLY A 48 -21.76 14.40 6.11
C GLY A 48 -23.17 13.80 6.24
N THR A 49 -23.29 12.59 6.81
CA THR A 49 -24.59 11.96 7.06
C THR A 49 -25.38 12.74 8.10
N GLU A 50 -24.74 13.06 9.24
CA GLU A 50 -25.35 13.86 10.30
C GLU A 50 -25.78 15.24 9.79
N LEU A 51 -24.93 15.89 8.98
CA LEU A 51 -25.22 17.17 8.36
C LEU A 51 -26.42 17.08 7.39
N ALA A 52 -26.45 16.05 6.53
CA ALA A 52 -27.54 15.83 5.59
C ALA A 52 -28.88 15.66 6.31
N GLU A 53 -28.90 14.87 7.40
CA GLU A 53 -30.08 14.65 8.22
C GLU A 53 -30.55 15.95 8.87
N ALA A 54 -29.64 16.71 9.50
CA ALA A 54 -29.98 17.99 10.13
C ALA A 54 -30.56 19.01 9.13
N ILE A 55 -29.98 19.10 7.92
CA ILE A 55 -30.45 20.01 6.87
C ILE A 55 -31.83 19.59 6.34
N ILE A 56 -32.05 18.29 6.15
CA ILE A 56 -33.35 17.75 5.71
C ILE A 56 -34.41 18.06 6.77
N ASP A 57 -34.12 17.75 8.04
CA ASP A 57 -35.05 17.98 9.15
C ASP A 57 -35.42 19.46 9.29
N LEU A 58 -34.43 20.36 9.16
CA LEU A 58 -34.67 21.80 9.10
C LEU A 58 -35.63 22.15 7.95
N GLY A 59 -35.38 21.61 6.76
CA GLY A 59 -36.22 21.82 5.59
C GLY A 59 -37.64 21.26 5.72
N LEU A 60 -37.83 20.16 6.46
CA LEU A 60 -39.14 19.55 6.72
C LEU A 60 -39.94 20.29 7.80
N SER A 61 -39.27 21.04 8.68
CA SER A 61 -39.89 21.78 9.79
C SER A 61 -40.57 23.10 9.38
N ASP A 62 -40.36 23.57 8.16
CA ASP A 62 -40.86 24.86 7.65
C ASP A 62 -41.57 24.71 6.29
N SER A 63 -42.35 25.71 5.88
CA SER A 63 -43.03 25.77 4.59
C SER A 63 -42.56 26.97 3.77
N GLY A 64 -41.81 26.72 2.69
CA GLY A 64 -41.29 27.82 1.87
C GLY A 64 -40.28 27.40 0.81
N THR A 65 -39.72 28.40 0.11
CA THR A 65 -38.65 28.17 -0.88
C THR A 65 -37.35 27.75 -0.21
N LEU A 66 -37.05 28.29 0.98
CA LEU A 66 -35.89 27.90 1.78
C LEU A 66 -36.00 26.45 2.25
N ALA A 67 -37.16 26.04 2.76
CA ALA A 67 -37.45 24.65 3.12
C ALA A 67 -37.13 23.65 1.98
N ARG A 68 -37.60 23.94 0.75
CA ARG A 68 -37.29 23.12 -0.43
C ARG A 68 -35.81 23.14 -0.81
N ALA A 69 -35.11 24.24 -0.59
CA ALA A 69 -33.68 24.34 -0.86
C ALA A 69 -32.88 23.50 0.15
N CYS A 70 -33.24 23.54 1.44
CA CYS A 70 -32.64 22.72 2.48
C CYS A 70 -32.81 21.22 2.17
N VAL A 71 -34.03 20.75 1.88
CA VAL A 71 -34.26 19.33 1.54
C VAL A 71 -33.36 18.88 0.37
N LYS A 72 -33.29 19.68 -0.71
CA LYS A 72 -32.42 19.37 -1.86
C LYS A 72 -30.94 19.37 -1.52
N LEU A 73 -30.49 20.26 -0.63
CA LEU A 73 -29.10 20.32 -0.18
C LEU A 73 -28.74 19.07 0.63
N GLY A 74 -29.60 18.65 1.57
CA GLY A 74 -29.34 17.43 2.33
C GLY A 74 -29.45 16.16 1.49
N GLU A 75 -30.33 16.11 0.48
CA GLU A 75 -30.34 15.03 -0.52
C GLU A 75 -29.05 14.99 -1.34
N ALA A 76 -28.50 16.16 -1.72
CA ALA A 76 -27.22 16.24 -2.41
C ALA A 76 -26.08 15.74 -1.51
N GLU A 77 -26.08 16.08 -0.23
CA GLU A 77 -25.07 15.61 0.73
C GLU A 77 -25.14 14.09 0.97
N ARG A 78 -26.34 13.50 1.01
CA ARG A 78 -26.52 12.03 0.95
C ARG A 78 -25.97 11.41 -0.33
N GLY A 79 -26.10 12.10 -1.46
CA GLY A 79 -25.45 11.68 -2.71
C GLY A 79 -23.92 11.66 -2.58
N SER A 80 -23.34 12.68 -1.95
CA SER A 80 -21.91 12.76 -1.67
C SER A 80 -21.43 11.66 -0.72
N GLU A 81 -22.23 11.31 0.30
CA GLU A 81 -21.97 10.19 1.22
C GLU A 81 -21.80 8.87 0.46
N LEU A 82 -22.74 8.51 -0.42
CA LEU A 82 -22.65 7.28 -1.21
C LEU A 82 -21.36 7.20 -2.04
N VAL A 83 -20.93 8.35 -2.60
CA VAL A 83 -19.67 8.43 -3.36
C VAL A 83 -18.47 8.22 -2.44
N ARG A 84 -18.44 8.86 -1.27
CA ARG A 84 -17.34 8.69 -0.28
C ARG A 84 -17.29 7.25 0.25
N GLY A 85 -18.42 6.64 0.58
CA GLY A 85 -18.49 5.24 1.00
C GLY A 85 -17.99 4.27 -0.08
N GLY A 86 -18.34 4.51 -1.34
CA GLY A 86 -17.82 3.76 -2.48
C GLY A 86 -16.29 3.90 -2.64
N LEU A 87 -15.76 5.10 -2.45
CA LEU A 87 -14.32 5.36 -2.46
C LEU A 87 -13.59 4.62 -1.34
N VAL A 88 -14.14 4.59 -0.13
CA VAL A 88 -13.59 3.80 0.99
C VAL A 88 -13.53 2.32 0.63
N SER A 89 -14.62 1.75 0.09
CA SER A 89 -14.65 0.34 -0.29
C SER A 89 -13.57 0.00 -1.32
N ASN A 90 -13.47 0.81 -2.39
CA ASN A 90 -12.47 0.60 -3.43
C ASN A 90 -11.04 0.74 -2.88
N LEU A 91 -10.79 1.73 -2.00
CA LEU A 91 -9.47 1.92 -1.40
C LEU A 91 -9.07 0.73 -0.51
N VAL A 92 -10.03 0.15 0.22
CA VAL A 92 -9.80 -1.05 1.02
C VAL A 92 -9.52 -2.27 0.14
N ASP A 93 -10.38 -2.53 -0.84
CA ASP A 93 -10.35 -3.77 -1.62
C ASP A 93 -9.23 -3.77 -2.68
N ASP A 94 -8.94 -2.64 -3.30
CA ASP A 94 -8.01 -2.55 -4.44
C ASP A 94 -6.60 -2.10 -4.04
N VAL A 95 -6.44 -1.44 -2.89
CA VAL A 95 -5.14 -0.88 -2.46
C VAL A 95 -4.70 -1.45 -1.12
N HIS A 96 -5.49 -1.25 -0.06
CA HIS A 96 -5.06 -1.61 1.29
C HIS A 96 -4.85 -3.11 1.45
N ARG A 97 -5.85 -3.93 1.12
CA ARG A 97 -5.79 -5.39 1.27
C ARG A 97 -4.70 -6.00 0.36
N PRO A 98 -4.58 -5.62 -0.93
CA PRO A 98 -3.50 -6.10 -1.78
C PRO A 98 -2.11 -5.69 -1.28
N ALA A 99 -1.93 -4.47 -0.76
CA ALA A 99 -0.63 -4.04 -0.25
C ALA A 99 -0.19 -4.85 0.98
N MET A 100 -1.13 -5.17 1.88
CA MET A 100 -0.87 -6.05 3.03
C MET A 100 -0.46 -7.46 2.58
N THR A 101 -1.24 -8.07 1.69
CA THR A 101 -0.98 -9.46 1.26
C THR A 101 0.27 -9.59 0.40
N MET A 102 0.52 -8.66 -0.52
CA MET A 102 1.70 -8.69 -1.39
C MET A 102 2.99 -8.44 -0.59
N GLY A 103 2.97 -7.51 0.37
CA GLY A 103 4.13 -7.25 1.23
C GLY A 103 4.52 -8.48 2.06
N GLU A 104 3.55 -9.14 2.69
CA GLU A 104 3.78 -10.35 3.48
C GLU A 104 4.24 -11.53 2.61
N ALA A 105 3.57 -11.78 1.48
CA ALA A 105 3.92 -12.87 0.57
C ALA A 105 5.33 -12.69 -0.02
N ARG A 106 5.70 -11.46 -0.38
CA ARG A 106 7.03 -11.15 -0.91
C ARG A 106 8.13 -11.40 0.12
N MET A 107 7.90 -11.09 1.39
CA MET A 107 8.89 -11.39 2.44
C MET A 107 9.03 -12.88 2.73
N ALA A 108 7.92 -13.61 2.74
CA ALA A 108 7.96 -15.06 2.89
C ALA A 108 8.79 -15.70 1.76
N GLU A 109 8.57 -15.28 0.51
CA GLU A 109 9.33 -15.75 -0.66
C GLU A 109 10.83 -15.46 -0.52
N VAL A 110 11.21 -14.25 -0.08
CA VAL A 110 12.61 -13.85 0.11
C VAL A 110 13.29 -14.65 1.22
N ASP A 111 12.60 -14.88 2.33
CA ASP A 111 13.13 -15.67 3.44
C ASP A 111 13.32 -17.14 3.06
N GLU A 112 12.38 -17.73 2.31
CA GLU A 112 12.50 -19.08 1.75
C GLU A 112 13.72 -19.19 0.81
N LEU A 113 13.84 -18.28 -0.16
CA LEU A 113 14.96 -18.24 -1.11
C LEU A 113 16.31 -18.08 -0.40
N LYS A 114 16.36 -17.27 0.66
CA LYS A 114 17.55 -17.06 1.50
C LYS A 114 17.93 -18.32 2.29
N ILE A 115 16.96 -19.06 2.81
CA ILE A 115 17.19 -20.33 3.51
C ILE A 115 17.74 -21.36 2.52
N GLU A 116 17.10 -21.50 1.34
CA GLU A 116 17.52 -22.44 0.31
C GLU A 116 18.93 -22.12 -0.20
N TYR A 117 19.23 -20.86 -0.47
CA TYR A 117 20.56 -20.41 -0.89
C TYR A 117 21.64 -20.80 0.11
N LYS A 118 21.41 -20.53 1.41
CA LYS A 118 22.37 -20.89 2.48
C LYS A 118 22.56 -22.40 2.59
N ALA A 119 21.50 -23.19 2.42
CA ALA A 119 21.57 -24.65 2.47
C ALA A 119 22.43 -25.21 1.32
N LEU A 120 22.24 -24.70 0.09
CA LEU A 120 23.01 -25.11 -1.09
C LEU A 120 24.50 -24.74 -0.97
N VAL A 121 24.82 -23.54 -0.49
CA VAL A 121 26.20 -23.10 -0.27
C VAL A 121 26.87 -23.94 0.83
N LYS A 122 26.17 -24.23 1.93
CA LYS A 122 26.68 -25.10 3.00
C LYS A 122 26.92 -26.53 2.50
N GLY A 123 25.98 -27.09 1.73
CA GLY A 123 26.09 -28.41 1.11
C GLY A 123 27.32 -28.53 0.20
N LYS A 124 27.59 -27.52 -0.64
CA LYS A 124 28.82 -27.48 -1.48
C LYS A 124 30.10 -27.45 -0.66
N SER A 125 30.11 -26.79 0.51
CA SER A 125 31.31 -26.71 1.37
C SER A 125 31.63 -27.97 2.17
N GLY A 126 30.67 -28.91 2.28
CA GLY A 126 30.82 -30.18 2.99
C GLY A 126 31.12 -31.38 2.09
N ALA A 127 30.95 -31.25 0.76
CA ALA A 127 31.30 -32.27 -0.20
C ALA A 127 32.83 -32.38 -0.32
N LYS A 128 33.41 -33.45 0.22
CA LYS A 128 34.81 -33.79 0.00
C LYS A 128 35.02 -34.07 -1.49
N GLU A 129 36.11 -33.55 -2.04
CA GLU A 129 36.63 -33.84 -3.38
C GLU A 129 36.61 -35.38 -3.58
N GLY A 130 35.69 -35.88 -4.41
CA GLY A 130 35.57 -37.33 -4.64
C GLY A 130 34.25 -37.81 -5.28
N GLU A 131 33.15 -37.05 -5.20
CA GLU A 131 31.90 -37.42 -5.88
C GLU A 131 31.65 -36.52 -7.10
N GLU A 132 32.10 -36.97 -8.28
CA GLU A 132 31.95 -36.31 -9.59
C GLU A 132 30.49 -36.24 -10.12
N GLY A 133 29.46 -36.37 -9.29
CA GLY A 133 28.07 -36.49 -9.75
C GLY A 133 27.08 -35.40 -9.33
N GLY A 134 27.43 -34.50 -8.40
CA GLY A 134 26.44 -33.65 -7.70
C GLY A 134 26.53 -32.13 -7.90
N GLY A 135 27.57 -31.63 -8.58
CA GLY A 135 27.88 -30.20 -8.65
C GLY A 135 26.95 -29.36 -9.52
N ASP A 136 26.54 -29.93 -10.67
CA ASP A 136 25.82 -29.21 -11.73
C ASP A 136 24.39 -28.82 -11.31
N GLY A 137 23.69 -29.71 -10.61
CA GLY A 137 22.33 -29.45 -10.12
C GLY A 137 22.26 -28.38 -9.02
N ALA A 138 23.26 -28.32 -8.14
CA ALA A 138 23.32 -27.29 -7.10
C ALA A 138 23.71 -25.92 -7.68
N GLU A 139 24.50 -25.88 -8.74
CA GLU A 139 24.87 -24.65 -9.45
C GLU A 139 23.71 -24.07 -10.26
N ALA A 140 22.95 -24.92 -10.94
CA ALA A 140 21.72 -24.53 -11.63
C ALA A 140 20.66 -23.95 -10.68
N LYS A 141 20.44 -24.59 -9.52
CA LYS A 141 19.51 -24.06 -8.50
C LYS A 141 19.95 -22.72 -7.91
N LEU A 142 21.25 -22.53 -7.68
CA LEU A 142 21.78 -21.24 -7.22
C LEU A 142 21.57 -20.14 -8.27
N ALA A 143 21.66 -20.45 -9.55
CA ALA A 143 21.36 -19.52 -10.64
C ALA A 143 19.85 -19.17 -10.67
N GLU A 144 18.97 -20.15 -10.53
CA GLU A 144 17.52 -19.94 -10.47
C GLU A 144 17.12 -19.04 -9.28
N ILE A 145 17.70 -19.26 -8.08
CA ILE A 145 17.45 -18.42 -6.91
C ILE A 145 17.93 -16.98 -7.16
N ARG A 146 19.09 -16.81 -7.81
CA ARG A 146 19.61 -15.48 -8.17
C ARG A 146 18.69 -14.77 -9.16
N GLU A 147 18.20 -15.47 -10.17
CA GLU A 147 17.26 -14.92 -11.15
C GLU A 147 15.94 -14.50 -10.49
N LYS A 148 15.39 -15.37 -9.63
CA LYS A 148 14.20 -15.05 -8.83
C LYS A 148 14.43 -13.80 -7.98
N LEU A 149 15.53 -13.74 -7.23
CA LEU A 149 15.88 -12.57 -6.42
C LEU A 149 16.11 -11.29 -7.24
N ALA A 150 16.66 -11.39 -8.45
CA ALA A 150 16.83 -10.25 -9.35
C ALA A 150 15.49 -9.75 -9.94
N SER A 151 14.46 -10.59 -9.98
CA SER A 151 13.12 -10.16 -10.44
C SER A 151 12.44 -9.15 -9.50
N PHE A 152 12.98 -8.94 -8.30
CA PHE A 152 12.50 -7.95 -7.32
C PHE A 152 13.10 -6.55 -7.55
N ASP A 153 13.91 -6.35 -8.61
CA ASP A 153 14.71 -5.15 -8.79
C ASP A 153 13.93 -3.89 -9.23
N ASP A 154 12.71 -4.03 -9.76
CA ASP A 154 11.94 -2.87 -10.23
C ASP A 154 10.99 -2.30 -9.17
N VAL A 155 11.54 -1.47 -8.29
CA VAL A 155 10.82 -0.73 -7.24
C VAL A 155 10.19 0.58 -7.75
N LYS A 156 10.50 1.02 -8.98
CA LYS A 156 10.05 2.34 -9.48
C LYS A 156 8.53 2.46 -9.58
N PRO A 157 7.77 1.45 -10.06
CA PRO A 157 6.31 1.52 -10.08
C PRO A 157 5.72 1.71 -8.69
N LEU A 158 6.29 1.03 -7.68
CA LEU A 158 5.80 1.08 -6.31
C LEU A 158 6.07 2.45 -5.64
N HIS A 159 7.25 3.04 -5.88
CA HIS A 159 7.53 4.42 -5.47
C HIS A 159 6.55 5.40 -6.10
N LYS A 160 6.22 5.22 -7.40
CA LYS A 160 5.25 6.06 -8.07
C LYS A 160 3.85 5.94 -7.47
N CYS A 161 3.45 4.73 -7.05
CA CYS A 161 2.19 4.52 -6.33
C CYS A 161 2.15 5.29 -5.01
N ILE A 162 3.22 5.27 -4.21
CA ILE A 162 3.30 6.06 -2.97
C ILE A 162 3.17 7.55 -3.27
N GLU A 163 3.91 8.07 -4.25
CA GLU A 163 3.85 9.50 -4.62
C GLU A 163 2.44 9.92 -5.01
N LEU A 164 1.75 9.11 -5.82
CA LEU A 164 0.39 9.38 -6.25
C LEU A 164 -0.58 9.33 -5.07
N LEU A 165 -0.53 8.29 -4.24
CA LEU A 165 -1.36 8.18 -3.04
C LEU A 165 -1.16 9.37 -2.10
N ALA A 166 0.09 9.75 -1.83
CA ALA A 166 0.39 10.89 -0.97
C ALA A 166 -0.12 12.21 -1.57
N LYS A 167 0.01 12.40 -2.89
CA LYS A 167 -0.47 13.59 -3.58
C LYS A 167 -2.00 13.69 -3.57
N GLU A 168 -2.70 12.61 -3.92
CA GLU A 168 -4.17 12.57 -3.92
C GLU A 168 -4.73 12.76 -2.51
N THR A 169 -4.11 12.15 -1.50
CA THR A 169 -4.43 12.40 -0.08
C THR A 169 -4.37 13.88 0.23
N LYS A 170 -3.26 14.53 -0.13
CA LYS A 170 -3.05 15.95 0.17
C LYS A 170 -4.07 16.83 -0.54
N ILE A 171 -4.27 16.64 -1.84
CA ILE A 171 -5.22 17.44 -2.63
C ILE A 171 -6.63 17.31 -2.05
N PHE A 172 -7.07 16.08 -1.80
CA PHE A 172 -8.42 15.83 -1.29
C PHE A 172 -8.67 16.54 0.04
N PHE A 173 -7.75 16.42 1.01
CA PHE A 173 -7.94 17.01 2.33
C PHE A 173 -7.66 18.52 2.39
N ASP A 174 -6.69 19.05 1.63
CA ASP A 174 -6.40 20.49 1.60
C ASP A 174 -7.57 21.26 0.94
N SER A 175 -8.18 20.71 -0.12
CA SER A 175 -9.35 21.34 -0.76
C SER A 175 -10.58 21.34 0.15
N SER A 176 -10.85 20.26 0.89
CA SER A 176 -11.97 20.22 1.84
C SER A 176 -11.81 21.17 3.03
N LEU A 177 -10.57 21.41 3.48
CA LEU A 177 -10.28 22.39 4.53
C LEU A 177 -10.51 23.83 4.07
N GLN A 178 -10.06 24.19 2.86
CA GLN A 178 -10.30 25.53 2.30
C GLN A 178 -11.78 25.83 2.06
N GLU A 179 -12.57 24.83 1.65
CA GLU A 179 -14.02 24.97 1.48
C GLU A 179 -14.73 25.21 2.82
N MET A 180 -14.28 24.59 3.92
CA MET A 180 -14.81 24.83 5.26
C MET A 180 -14.42 26.22 5.82
N GLU A 181 -13.17 26.64 5.65
CA GLU A 181 -12.72 27.98 6.08
C GLU A 181 -13.48 29.11 5.34
N GLY A 182 -13.75 28.92 4.04
CA GLY A 182 -14.54 29.88 3.27
C GLY A 182 -16.04 29.90 3.62
N LEU A 183 -16.56 28.85 4.24
CA LEU A 183 -17.93 28.82 4.76
C LEU A 183 -18.03 29.59 6.09
N ASP A 184 -17.07 29.43 6.99
CA ASP A 184 -17.03 30.20 8.25
C ASP A 184 -17.00 31.72 7.99
N GLU A 185 -16.21 32.19 7.01
CA GLU A 185 -16.18 33.60 6.61
C GLU A 185 -17.50 34.11 5.98
N ALA A 186 -18.35 33.21 5.45
CA ALA A 186 -19.62 33.57 4.83
C ALA A 186 -20.79 33.63 5.83
N PHE A 187 -20.61 33.09 7.04
CA PHE A 187 -21.61 33.06 8.10
C PHE A 187 -21.32 34.02 9.28
N ASP A 188 -20.18 34.71 9.27
CA ASP A 188 -19.86 35.89 10.12
C ASP A 188 -20.39 37.22 9.54
#